data_AF-A0A952QW25-F1
#
_entry.id   AF-A0A952QW25-F1
#
_cell.length_a   1.000
_cell.length_b   1.000
_cell.length_c   1.000
_cell.angle_alpha   90.00
_cell.angle_beta   90.00
_cell.angle_gamma   90.00
#
_symmetry.space_group_name_H-M   'P 1'
#
loop_
_entity.id
_entity.type
_entity.pdbx_description
1 polymer ?
#
loop_
_entity_poly.entity_id
_entity_poly.type
_entity_poly.pdbx_seq_one_letter_code
_entity_poly.pdbx_strand_id
1 'polypeptide(L)'
;MSDYQVFFLGEDQRSLRIEEQEFYYDQARKRLLSQFDSIGDEATAAGQEWLDRPAPWFDPDVHDPASSYEQAYEAEIDHYLMLFNLQNQTRLSVVSGFFHEWEKNVKEWMSSEVGYWCREPAAIAAIWKLQVRATLQLLGNFGLVIPDADHIVRLDACRLVVNVYKHGAGPSLLELATKYPDYLNREFASNAESDLSLQSMAYRDLRIDDEQVEAFSDAVITFWKELPERRYASEVDEWPKWFTDICGGARGRTEIGG
;
A
#
# COMPACT_ATOMS: atom_id res chain seq x y z
N MET A 1 21.08 36.62 -0.11
CA MET A 1 20.67 35.66 -1.15
C MET A 1 19.18 35.87 -1.38
N SER A 2 18.74 36.04 -2.62
CA SER A 2 17.32 36.03 -2.94
C SER A 2 16.77 34.63 -2.65
N ASP A 3 15.64 34.57 -1.93
CA ASP A 3 14.94 33.32 -1.72
C ASP A 3 14.44 32.77 -3.07
N TYR A 4 14.58 31.47 -3.28
CA TYR A 4 14.27 30.83 -4.56
C TYR A 4 13.39 29.60 -4.34
N GLN A 5 12.49 29.35 -5.29
CA GLN A 5 11.56 28.23 -5.23
C GLN A 5 12.32 26.91 -5.41
N VAL A 6 12.06 25.94 -4.52
CA VAL A 6 12.66 24.60 -4.54
C VAL A 6 11.66 23.51 -4.95
N PHE A 7 10.37 23.73 -4.73
CA PHE A 7 9.30 22.87 -5.23
C PHE A 7 8.11 23.68 -5.71
N PHE A 8 7.49 23.20 -6.78
CA PHE A 8 6.21 23.63 -7.30
C PHE A 8 5.31 22.45 -7.60
N LEU A 9 4.03 22.56 -7.22
CA LEU A 9 2.98 21.63 -7.60
C LEU A 9 1.81 22.45 -8.14
N GLY A 10 1.74 22.55 -9.47
CA GLY A 10 0.66 23.28 -10.14
C GLY A 10 -0.69 22.60 -9.95
N GLU A 11 -1.76 23.39 -10.00
CA GLU A 11 -3.12 22.90 -9.72
C GLU A 11 -3.60 21.86 -10.73
N ASP A 12 -3.24 22.00 -12.01
CA ASP A 12 -3.57 21.01 -13.05
C ASP A 12 -2.88 19.66 -12.77
N GLN A 13 -1.61 19.70 -12.35
CA GLN A 13 -0.86 18.49 -11.99
C GLN A 13 -1.47 17.84 -10.75
N ARG A 14 -1.80 18.63 -9.72
CA ARG A 14 -2.46 18.15 -8.51
C ARG A 14 -3.79 17.48 -8.82
N SER A 15 -4.65 18.16 -9.58
CA SER A 15 -5.98 17.68 -9.97
C SER A 15 -5.87 16.38 -10.74
N LEU A 16 -4.95 16.31 -11.72
CA LEU A 16 -4.71 15.08 -12.47
C LEU A 16 -4.31 13.91 -11.55
N ARG A 17 -3.40 14.10 -10.58
CA ARG A 17 -2.99 13.02 -9.67
C ARG A 17 -4.13 12.54 -8.78
N ILE A 18 -5.01 13.44 -8.36
CA ILE A 18 -6.20 13.10 -7.56
C ILE A 18 -7.18 12.33 -8.43
N GLU A 19 -7.50 12.83 -9.62
CA GLU A 19 -8.41 12.17 -10.57
C GLU A 19 -7.92 10.78 -10.98
N GLU A 20 -6.62 10.60 -11.21
CA GLU A 20 -6.01 9.31 -11.52
C GLU A 20 -6.20 8.31 -10.37
N GLN A 21 -5.99 8.73 -9.12
CA GLN A 21 -6.18 7.89 -7.94
C GLN A 21 -7.66 7.54 -7.72
N GLU A 22 -8.55 8.53 -7.80
CA GLU A 22 -10.00 8.33 -7.68
C GLU A 22 -10.48 7.34 -8.74
N PHE A 23 -10.09 7.54 -10.00
CA PHE A 23 -10.44 6.63 -11.09
C PHE A 23 -9.92 5.22 -10.85
N TYR A 24 -8.67 5.06 -10.42
CA TYR A 24 -8.09 3.75 -10.13
C TYR A 24 -8.91 3.00 -9.09
N TYR A 25 -9.17 3.63 -7.93
CA TYR A 25 -9.92 3.01 -6.84
C TYR A 25 -11.35 2.68 -7.26
N ASP A 26 -12.04 3.61 -7.94
CA ASP A 26 -13.39 3.40 -8.45
C ASP A 26 -13.49 2.20 -9.39
N GLN A 27 -12.55 2.08 -10.32
CA GLN A 27 -12.53 0.97 -11.28
C GLN A 27 -12.12 -0.34 -10.60
N ALA A 28 -11.15 -0.32 -9.67
CA ALA A 28 -10.76 -1.49 -8.92
C ALA A 28 -11.92 -2.03 -8.08
N ARG A 29 -12.66 -1.15 -7.40
CA ARG A 29 -13.86 -1.52 -6.64
C ARG A 29 -14.92 -2.18 -7.53
N LYS A 30 -15.27 -1.53 -8.63
CA LYS A 30 -16.34 -1.98 -9.56
C LYS A 30 -15.99 -3.26 -10.32
N ARG A 31 -14.71 -3.49 -10.61
CA ARG A 31 -14.28 -4.56 -11.54
C ARG A 31 -13.61 -5.74 -10.84
N LEU A 32 -13.05 -5.53 -9.65
CA LEU A 32 -12.25 -6.53 -8.95
C LEU A 32 -12.84 -6.86 -7.58
N LEU A 33 -13.10 -5.85 -6.74
CA LEU A 33 -13.50 -6.09 -5.34
C LEU A 33 -14.95 -6.57 -5.23
N SER A 34 -15.89 -5.95 -5.97
CA SER A 34 -17.31 -6.31 -5.92
C SER A 34 -17.62 -7.70 -6.50
N GLN A 35 -16.64 -8.38 -7.11
CA GLN A 35 -16.81 -9.76 -7.59
C GLN A 35 -16.88 -10.76 -6.43
N PHE A 36 -16.61 -10.34 -5.21
CA PHE A 36 -16.59 -11.19 -4.02
C PHE A 36 -17.74 -10.87 -3.04
N ASP A 37 -18.77 -10.16 -3.47
CA ASP A 37 -19.93 -9.83 -2.62
C ASP A 37 -20.81 -11.07 -2.32
N SER A 38 -20.72 -12.10 -3.18
CA SER A 38 -21.54 -13.33 -3.15
C SER A 38 -20.77 -14.60 -2.79
N ILE A 39 -19.61 -14.53 -2.15
CA ILE A 39 -18.77 -15.72 -1.88
C ILE A 39 -19.48 -16.83 -1.10
N GLY A 40 -20.47 -16.48 -0.26
CA GLY A 40 -21.29 -17.46 0.46
C GLY A 40 -22.20 -18.24 -0.49
N ASP A 41 -22.91 -17.53 -1.38
CA ASP A 41 -23.80 -18.15 -2.37
C ASP A 41 -23.01 -19.04 -3.35
N GLU A 42 -21.81 -18.59 -3.77
CA GLU A 42 -20.92 -19.36 -4.64
C GLU A 42 -20.40 -20.64 -3.95
N ALA A 43 -20.07 -20.55 -2.66
CA ALA A 43 -19.65 -21.71 -1.88
C ALA A 43 -20.78 -22.73 -1.70
N THR A 44 -21.99 -22.27 -1.35
CA THR A 44 -23.17 -23.14 -1.26
C THR A 44 -23.49 -23.80 -2.61
N ALA A 45 -23.36 -23.06 -3.71
CA ALA A 45 -23.52 -23.62 -5.05
C ALA A 45 -22.48 -24.72 -5.36
N ALA A 46 -21.24 -24.55 -4.91
CA ALA A 46 -20.20 -25.56 -5.06
C ALA A 46 -20.49 -26.85 -4.25
N GLY A 47 -21.04 -26.71 -3.04
CA GLY A 47 -21.51 -27.86 -2.24
C GLY A 47 -22.66 -28.61 -2.93
N GLN A 48 -23.62 -27.88 -3.50
CA GLN A 48 -24.71 -28.48 -4.27
C GLN A 48 -24.20 -29.17 -5.55
N GLU A 49 -23.27 -28.54 -6.28
CA GLU A 49 -22.65 -29.17 -7.44
C GLU A 49 -21.93 -30.47 -7.05
N TRP A 50 -21.30 -30.51 -5.87
CA TRP A 50 -20.68 -31.72 -5.36
C TRP A 50 -21.71 -32.84 -5.16
N LEU A 51 -22.89 -32.54 -4.58
CA LEU A 51 -23.98 -33.51 -4.39
C LEU A 51 -24.56 -34.00 -5.72
N ASP A 52 -24.66 -33.11 -6.71
CA ASP A 52 -25.24 -33.42 -8.01
C ASP A 52 -24.30 -34.24 -8.92
N ARG A 53 -23.02 -34.39 -8.53
CA ARG A 53 -22.07 -35.23 -9.26
C ARG A 53 -22.54 -36.68 -9.24
N PRO A 54 -22.57 -37.36 -10.40
CA PRO A 54 -22.80 -38.79 -10.43
C PRO A 54 -21.76 -39.47 -9.56
N ALA A 55 -22.21 -40.16 -8.51
CA ALA A 55 -21.36 -41.05 -7.71
C ALA A 55 -21.47 -42.45 -8.31
N PRO A 56 -20.63 -42.84 -9.31
CA PRO A 56 -20.72 -44.15 -9.96
C PRO A 56 -20.51 -45.33 -8.99
N TRP A 57 -20.13 -45.07 -7.74
CA TRP A 57 -19.83 -46.06 -6.71
C TRP A 57 -20.77 -46.01 -5.50
N PHE A 58 -21.86 -45.22 -5.52
CA PHE A 58 -22.78 -45.17 -4.38
C PHE A 58 -23.65 -46.43 -4.33
N ASP A 59 -23.38 -47.30 -3.35
CA ASP A 59 -24.18 -48.48 -3.04
C ASP A 59 -25.04 -48.19 -1.80
N PRO A 60 -26.37 -48.03 -1.92
CA PRO A 60 -27.25 -47.69 -0.79
C PRO A 60 -27.32 -48.78 0.29
N ASP A 61 -26.88 -50.00 0.00
CA ASP A 61 -26.84 -51.09 0.97
C ASP A 61 -25.53 -51.09 1.79
N VAL A 62 -24.52 -50.32 1.38
CA VAL A 62 -23.18 -50.27 1.98
C VAL A 62 -22.79 -48.86 2.44
N HIS A 63 -23.26 -47.82 1.75
CA HIS A 63 -22.87 -46.43 1.97
C HIS A 63 -24.00 -45.65 2.66
N ASP A 64 -23.62 -44.86 3.67
CA ASP A 64 -24.53 -43.95 4.36
C ASP A 64 -24.74 -42.69 3.52
N PRO A 65 -25.99 -42.36 3.10
CA PRO A 65 -26.31 -41.11 2.44
C PRO A 65 -25.83 -39.86 3.21
N ALA A 66 -25.75 -39.93 4.55
CA ALA A 66 -25.25 -38.82 5.38
C ALA A 66 -23.78 -38.46 5.08
N SER A 67 -22.95 -39.45 4.72
CA SER A 67 -21.55 -39.22 4.35
C SER A 67 -21.40 -38.36 3.08
N SER A 68 -22.38 -38.41 2.17
CA SER A 68 -22.41 -37.55 1.00
C SER A 68 -22.73 -36.09 1.37
N TYR A 69 -23.63 -35.86 2.34
CA TYR A 69 -23.93 -34.51 2.82
C TYR A 69 -22.76 -33.91 3.60
N GLU A 70 -22.04 -34.71 4.39
CA GLU A 70 -20.82 -34.26 5.09
C GLU A 70 -19.74 -33.83 4.09
N GLN A 71 -19.46 -34.63 3.06
CA GLN A 71 -18.47 -34.27 2.04
C GLN A 71 -18.89 -33.06 1.20
N ALA A 72 -20.18 -32.89 0.91
CA ALA A 72 -20.68 -31.69 0.24
C ALA A 72 -20.48 -30.43 1.09
N TYR A 73 -20.69 -30.55 2.40
CA TYR A 73 -20.46 -29.46 3.35
C TYR A 73 -18.97 -29.13 3.48
N GLU A 74 -18.08 -30.14 3.48
CA GLU A 74 -16.64 -29.91 3.39
C GLU A 74 -16.25 -29.17 2.09
N ALA A 75 -16.83 -29.56 0.94
CA ALA A 75 -16.60 -28.90 -0.34
C ALA A 75 -17.07 -27.43 -0.34
N GLU A 76 -18.20 -27.14 0.31
CA GLU A 76 -18.70 -25.78 0.52
C GLU A 76 -17.71 -24.95 1.38
N ILE A 77 -17.25 -25.49 2.52
CA ILE A 77 -16.27 -24.81 3.39
C ILE A 77 -14.97 -24.52 2.62
N ASP A 78 -14.42 -25.51 1.92
CA ASP A 78 -13.18 -25.36 1.17
C ASP A 78 -13.32 -24.30 0.07
N HIS A 79 -14.44 -24.31 -0.65
CA HIS A 79 -14.72 -23.32 -1.69
C HIS A 79 -14.80 -21.91 -1.11
N TYR A 80 -15.51 -21.74 0.00
CA TYR A 80 -15.58 -20.47 0.72
C TYR A 80 -14.20 -19.97 1.12
N LEU A 81 -13.37 -20.82 1.73
CA LEU A 81 -12.02 -20.45 2.17
C LEU A 81 -11.11 -20.07 0.99
N MET A 82 -11.23 -20.76 -0.14
CA MET A 82 -10.49 -20.40 -1.36
C MET A 82 -10.90 -19.02 -1.89
N LEU A 83 -12.20 -18.73 -2.00
CA LEU A 83 -12.71 -17.42 -2.43
C LEU A 83 -12.34 -16.31 -1.45
N PHE A 84 -12.45 -16.57 -0.14
CA PHE A 84 -12.06 -15.62 0.90
C PHE A 84 -10.57 -15.26 0.82
N ASN A 85 -9.69 -16.26 0.62
CA ASN A 85 -8.27 -16.02 0.44
C ASN A 85 -7.98 -15.24 -0.85
N LEU A 86 -8.68 -15.57 -1.93
CA LEU A 86 -8.55 -14.86 -3.20
C LEU A 86 -9.02 -13.40 -3.08
N GLN A 87 -10.12 -13.13 -2.37
CA GLN A 87 -10.60 -11.77 -2.09
C GLN A 87 -9.53 -10.94 -1.38
N ASN A 88 -8.93 -11.48 -0.31
CA ASN A 88 -7.84 -10.79 0.40
C ASN A 88 -6.63 -10.52 -0.50
N GLN A 89 -6.23 -11.50 -1.34
CA GLN A 89 -5.15 -11.30 -2.31
C GLN A 89 -5.48 -10.22 -3.34
N THR A 90 -6.71 -10.17 -3.82
CA THR A 90 -7.17 -9.13 -4.75
C THR A 90 -7.08 -7.74 -4.10
N ARG A 91 -7.54 -7.59 -2.85
CA ARG A 91 -7.41 -6.33 -2.10
C ARG A 91 -5.96 -5.90 -1.97
N LEU A 92 -5.08 -6.80 -1.54
CA LEU A 92 -3.64 -6.53 -1.39
C LEU A 92 -2.97 -6.17 -2.73
N SER A 93 -3.39 -6.81 -3.83
CA SER A 93 -2.91 -6.51 -5.17
C SER A 93 -3.33 -5.11 -5.64
N VAL A 94 -4.58 -4.73 -5.40
CA VAL A 94 -5.10 -3.37 -5.68
C VAL A 94 -4.32 -2.31 -4.90
N VAL A 95 -4.12 -2.52 -3.59
CA VAL A 95 -3.34 -1.60 -2.74
C VAL A 95 -1.89 -1.49 -3.21
N SER A 96 -1.24 -2.62 -3.50
CA SER A 96 0.13 -2.63 -4.03
C SER A 96 0.22 -1.88 -5.36
N GLY A 97 -0.79 -2.02 -6.23
CA GLY A 97 -0.85 -1.36 -7.53
C GLY A 97 -0.82 0.17 -7.42
N PHE A 98 -1.80 0.78 -6.75
CA PHE A 98 -1.84 2.24 -6.65
C PHE A 98 -0.71 2.79 -5.76
N PHE A 99 -0.29 2.07 -4.73
CA PHE A 99 0.76 2.55 -3.82
C PHE A 99 2.12 2.67 -4.53
N HIS A 100 2.47 1.68 -5.36
CA HIS A 100 3.69 1.75 -6.16
C HIS A 100 3.61 2.85 -7.22
N GLU A 101 2.43 3.13 -7.77
CA GLU A 101 2.26 4.22 -8.73
C GLU A 101 2.37 5.59 -8.04
N TRP A 102 1.77 5.75 -6.86
CA TRP A 102 1.95 6.93 -6.02
C TRP A 102 3.44 7.18 -5.70
N GLU A 103 4.17 6.15 -5.25
CA GLU A 103 5.61 6.27 -4.94
C GLU A 103 6.41 6.79 -6.15
N LYS A 104 6.16 6.25 -7.35
CA LYS A 104 6.81 6.70 -8.58
C LYS A 104 6.46 8.16 -8.89
N ASN A 105 5.18 8.51 -8.82
CA ASN A 105 4.70 9.86 -9.08
C ASN A 105 5.34 10.89 -8.14
N VAL A 106 5.48 10.56 -6.86
CA VAL A 106 6.20 11.39 -5.88
C VAL A 106 7.66 11.55 -6.29
N LYS A 107 8.36 10.45 -6.60
CA LYS A 107 9.78 10.50 -6.99
C LYS A 107 10.01 11.24 -8.30
N GLU A 108 9.12 11.09 -9.27
CA GLU A 108 9.17 11.79 -10.55
C GLU A 108 8.97 13.30 -10.36
N TRP A 109 7.95 13.70 -9.59
CA TRP A 109 7.72 15.09 -9.23
C TRP A 109 8.93 15.68 -8.51
N MET A 110 9.41 15.02 -7.45
CA MET A 110 10.59 15.49 -6.71
C MET A 110 11.83 15.60 -7.60
N SER A 111 12.06 14.64 -8.48
CA SER A 111 13.21 14.66 -9.39
C SER A 111 13.14 15.81 -10.39
N SER A 112 11.93 16.12 -10.87
CA SER A 112 11.69 17.21 -11.80
C SER A 112 11.95 18.55 -11.12
N GLU A 113 11.38 18.75 -9.93
CA GLU A 113 11.55 19.98 -9.14
C GLU A 113 13.01 20.21 -8.74
N VAL A 114 13.67 19.17 -8.21
CA VAL A 114 15.08 19.21 -7.87
C VAL A 114 15.96 19.47 -9.09
N GLY A 115 15.62 18.90 -10.25
CA GLY A 115 16.37 19.06 -11.48
C GLY A 115 16.44 20.52 -11.98
N TYR A 116 15.44 21.34 -11.66
CA TYR A 116 15.44 22.76 -12.06
C TYR A 116 16.52 23.59 -11.39
N TRP A 117 16.85 23.31 -10.12
CA TRP A 117 17.82 24.10 -9.34
C TRP A 117 19.08 23.33 -8.92
N CYS A 118 19.03 21.99 -8.84
CA CYS A 118 20.18 21.12 -8.67
C CYS A 118 20.46 20.35 -9.96
N ARG A 119 21.36 20.89 -10.79
CA ARG A 119 21.72 20.35 -12.12
C ARG A 119 22.66 19.13 -12.06
N GLU A 120 22.76 18.48 -10.92
CA GLU A 120 23.64 17.32 -10.71
C GLU A 120 22.84 16.02 -10.87
N PRO A 121 23.11 15.20 -11.90
CA PRO A 121 22.37 13.95 -12.15
C PRO A 121 22.43 12.97 -10.97
N ALA A 122 23.47 13.06 -10.14
CA ALA A 122 23.61 12.26 -8.93
C ALA A 122 22.49 12.51 -7.90
N ALA A 123 21.94 13.73 -7.83
CA ALA A 123 20.84 14.06 -6.93
C ALA A 123 19.55 13.37 -7.36
N ILE A 124 19.22 13.44 -8.65
CA ILE A 124 18.07 12.74 -9.25
C ILE A 124 18.22 11.23 -9.03
N ALA A 125 19.40 10.67 -9.31
CA ALA A 125 19.67 9.25 -9.10
C ALA A 125 19.55 8.83 -7.62
N ALA A 126 19.89 9.71 -6.68
CA ALA A 126 19.72 9.46 -5.26
C ALA A 126 18.23 9.42 -4.87
N ILE A 127 17.41 10.36 -5.36
CA ILE A 127 15.95 10.40 -5.11
C ILE A 127 15.29 9.09 -5.54
N TRP A 128 15.60 8.60 -6.75
CA TRP A 128 15.03 7.35 -7.26
C TRP A 128 15.41 6.11 -6.44
N LYS A 129 16.56 6.13 -5.75
CA LYS A 129 17.04 5.04 -4.89
C LYS A 129 16.46 5.06 -3.48
N LEU A 130 15.80 6.14 -3.07
CA LEU A 130 15.19 6.23 -1.74
C LEU A 130 14.11 5.17 -1.59
N GLN A 131 14.07 4.53 -0.42
CA GLN A 131 12.89 3.76 -0.01
C GLN A 131 11.79 4.71 0.44
N VAL A 132 10.52 4.31 0.34
CA VAL A 132 9.36 5.17 0.68
C VAL A 132 9.51 5.88 2.03
N ARG A 133 9.97 5.19 3.08
CA ARG A 133 10.18 5.80 4.40
C ARG A 133 11.17 6.97 4.34
N ALA A 134 12.27 6.80 3.60
CA ALA A 134 13.26 7.84 3.39
C ALA A 134 12.73 8.96 2.48
N THR A 135 11.85 8.64 1.51
CA THR A 135 11.14 9.63 0.69
C THR A 135 10.21 10.50 1.55
N LEU A 136 9.39 9.91 2.41
CA LEU A 136 8.51 10.65 3.33
C LEU A 136 9.32 11.51 4.31
N GLN A 137 10.41 10.98 4.85
CA GLN A 137 11.33 11.76 5.69
C GLN A 137 11.92 12.94 4.91
N LEU A 138 12.34 12.73 3.66
CA LEU A 138 12.89 13.79 2.83
C LEU A 138 11.86 14.89 2.56
N LEU A 139 10.62 14.53 2.26
CA LEU A 139 9.52 15.50 2.12
C LEU A 139 9.29 16.29 3.41
N GLY A 140 9.35 15.62 4.57
CA GLY A 140 9.27 16.26 5.89
C GLY A 140 10.42 17.23 6.15
N ASN A 141 11.64 16.86 5.79
CA ASN A 141 12.82 17.74 5.90
C ASN A 141 12.68 19.01 5.04
N PHE A 142 12.01 18.91 3.89
CA PHE A 142 11.66 20.07 3.06
C PHE A 142 10.44 20.86 3.56
N GLY A 143 9.80 20.41 4.65
CA GLY A 143 8.57 20.98 5.20
C GLY A 143 7.38 20.88 4.24
N LEU A 144 7.37 19.87 3.37
CA LEU A 144 6.28 19.61 2.42
C LEU A 144 5.16 18.77 3.06
N VAL A 145 5.50 17.95 4.06
CA VAL A 145 4.55 17.10 4.78
C VAL A 145 4.84 17.15 6.28
N ILE A 146 3.81 16.90 7.08
CA ILE A 146 3.95 16.76 8.53
C ILE A 146 4.07 15.25 8.83
N PRO A 147 5.21 14.76 9.38
CA PRO A 147 5.46 13.32 9.53
C PRO A 147 4.37 12.54 10.28
N ASP A 148 3.74 13.17 11.27
CA ASP A 148 2.73 12.54 12.13
C ASP A 148 1.29 12.84 11.69
N ALA A 149 1.08 13.47 10.52
CA ALA A 149 -0.26 13.66 9.99
C ALA A 149 -0.91 12.30 9.66
N ASP A 150 -2.22 12.18 9.91
CA ASP A 150 -2.95 10.91 9.78
C ASP A 150 -2.77 10.22 8.42
N HIS A 151 -2.77 10.99 7.32
CA HIS A 151 -2.57 10.45 5.97
C HIS A 151 -1.12 9.97 5.74
N ILE A 152 -0.11 10.57 6.38
CA ILE A 152 1.28 10.12 6.31
C ILE A 152 1.48 8.84 7.11
N VAL A 153 0.89 8.76 8.32
CA VAL A 153 0.87 7.54 9.13
C VAL A 153 0.18 6.40 8.36
N ARG A 154 -0.93 6.69 7.68
CA ARG A 154 -1.64 5.73 6.83
C ARG A 154 -0.80 5.26 5.64
N LEU A 155 -0.04 6.14 5.00
CA LEU A 155 0.88 5.78 3.92
C LEU A 155 2.06 4.93 4.42
N ASP A 156 2.56 5.17 5.64
CA ASP A 156 3.56 4.29 6.26
C ASP A 156 3.00 2.91 6.60
N ALA A 157 1.74 2.83 7.06
CA ALA A 157 1.05 1.56 7.22
C ALA A 157 0.89 0.82 5.87
N CYS A 158 0.49 1.55 4.81
CA CYS A 158 0.35 1.02 3.46
C CYS A 158 1.68 0.43 2.94
N ARG A 159 2.79 1.15 3.15
CA ARG A 159 4.16 0.67 2.85
C ARG A 159 4.42 -0.69 3.49
N LEU A 160 4.08 -0.84 4.76
CA LEU A 160 4.32 -2.09 5.50
C LEU A 160 3.44 -3.22 4.99
N VAL A 161 2.15 -2.97 4.77
CA VAL A 161 1.22 -3.94 4.18
C VAL A 161 1.73 -4.45 2.83
N VAL A 162 2.12 -3.54 1.94
CA VAL A 162 2.65 -3.89 0.61
C VAL A 162 3.95 -4.67 0.71
N ASN A 163 4.85 -4.28 1.63
CA ASN A 163 6.10 -5.00 1.83
C ASN A 163 5.88 -6.42 2.38
N VAL A 164 4.98 -6.60 3.34
CA VAL A 164 4.62 -7.93 3.88
C VAL A 164 3.96 -8.78 2.82
N TYR A 165 3.04 -8.21 2.01
CA TYR A 165 2.43 -8.93 0.89
C TYR A 165 3.47 -9.45 -0.10
N LYS A 166 4.47 -8.63 -0.42
CA LYS A 166 5.51 -8.98 -1.40
C LYS A 166 6.56 -9.95 -0.85
N HIS A 167 7.02 -9.74 0.38
CA HIS A 167 8.20 -10.41 0.93
C HIS A 167 7.87 -11.46 2.00
N GLY A 168 6.64 -11.48 2.49
CA GLY A 168 6.20 -12.37 3.56
C GLY A 168 6.79 -11.97 4.92
N ALA A 169 7.27 -12.98 5.65
CA ALA A 169 7.83 -12.80 6.98
C ALA A 169 9.15 -12.00 6.93
N GLY A 170 9.33 -11.07 7.88
CA GLY A 170 10.55 -10.29 7.97
C GLY A 170 10.37 -8.99 8.77
N PRO A 171 11.32 -8.04 8.66
CA PRO A 171 11.30 -6.81 9.44
C PRO A 171 10.03 -5.97 9.26
N SER A 172 9.45 -5.96 8.05
CA SER A 172 8.20 -5.23 7.80
C SER A 172 7.01 -5.85 8.52
N LEU A 173 6.97 -7.18 8.70
CA LEU A 173 5.90 -7.85 9.45
C LEU A 173 6.00 -7.50 10.94
N LEU A 174 7.21 -7.53 11.50
CA LEU A 174 7.45 -7.14 12.89
C LEU A 174 7.09 -5.67 13.15
N GLU A 175 7.48 -4.77 12.22
CA GLU A 175 7.13 -3.35 12.31
C GLU A 175 5.61 -3.13 12.18
N LEU A 176 4.95 -3.84 11.25
CA LEU A 176 3.49 -3.78 11.06
C LEU A 176 2.76 -4.23 12.32
N ALA A 177 3.14 -5.38 12.89
CA ALA A 177 2.51 -5.92 14.08
C ALA A 177 2.65 -5.00 15.30
N THR A 178 3.80 -4.30 15.41
CA THR A 178 4.07 -3.41 16.53
C THR A 178 3.30 -2.09 16.39
N LYS A 179 3.25 -1.51 15.19
CA LYS A 179 2.71 -0.16 14.98
C LYS A 179 1.27 -0.12 14.52
N TYR A 180 0.87 -1.08 13.70
CA TYR A 180 -0.44 -1.11 13.04
C TYR A 180 -1.02 -2.53 13.09
N PRO A 181 -1.27 -3.08 14.29
CA PRO A 181 -1.74 -4.47 14.46
C PRO A 181 -3.11 -4.74 13.81
N ASP A 182 -3.89 -3.69 13.50
CA ASP A 182 -5.22 -3.80 12.88
C ASP A 182 -5.22 -4.38 11.46
N TYR A 183 -4.06 -4.43 10.80
CA TYR A 183 -3.90 -5.08 9.48
C TYR A 183 -3.54 -6.56 9.59
N LEU A 184 -3.48 -7.10 10.81
CA LEU A 184 -3.24 -8.50 11.08
C LEU A 184 -4.49 -9.13 11.70
N ASN A 185 -4.69 -10.42 11.45
CA ASN A 185 -5.84 -11.14 11.97
C ASN A 185 -5.89 -11.08 13.51
N ARG A 186 -6.93 -10.42 14.04
CA ARG A 186 -7.08 -10.08 15.46
C ARG A 186 -7.22 -11.29 16.39
N GLU A 187 -7.58 -12.47 15.88
CA GLU A 187 -7.65 -13.70 16.68
C GLU A 187 -6.28 -14.11 17.27
N PHE A 188 -5.17 -13.60 16.73
CA PHE A 188 -3.83 -13.71 17.33
C PHE A 188 -3.36 -12.44 18.05
N ALA A 189 -3.93 -11.27 17.71
CA ALA A 189 -3.52 -9.97 18.26
C ALA A 189 -3.91 -9.80 19.74
N SER A 190 -4.96 -10.46 20.23
CA SER A 190 -5.36 -10.39 21.65
C SER A 190 -4.36 -11.07 22.60
N ASN A 191 -3.37 -11.80 22.08
CA ASN A 191 -2.28 -12.44 22.85
C ASN A 191 -0.90 -11.83 22.55
N ALA A 192 -0.85 -10.68 21.87
CA ALA A 192 0.36 -10.00 21.40
C ALA A 192 1.18 -9.30 22.52
N GLU A 193 0.93 -9.60 23.80
CA GLU A 193 1.77 -9.10 24.90
C GLU A 193 3.04 -9.95 25.12
N SER A 194 3.16 -11.11 24.46
CA SER A 194 4.32 -12.00 24.62
C SER A 194 5.15 -12.14 23.34
N ASP A 195 6.48 -12.08 23.47
CA ASP A 195 7.47 -12.23 22.39
C ASP A 195 7.30 -13.56 21.61
N LEU A 196 6.71 -14.58 22.23
CA LEU A 196 6.38 -15.87 21.63
C LEU A 196 5.23 -15.80 20.61
N SER A 197 4.25 -14.91 20.81
CA SER A 197 3.15 -14.69 19.85
C SER A 197 3.65 -14.02 18.57
N LEU A 198 4.69 -13.18 18.68
CA LEU A 198 5.34 -12.56 17.54
C LEU A 198 6.12 -13.57 16.68
N GLN A 199 6.65 -14.62 17.31
CA GLN A 199 7.35 -15.70 16.62
C GLN A 199 6.42 -16.66 15.87
N SER A 200 5.14 -16.76 16.27
CA SER A 200 4.13 -17.56 15.57
C SER A 200 3.41 -16.81 14.45
N MET A 201 3.56 -15.48 14.34
CA MET A 201 2.93 -14.70 13.28
C MET A 201 3.47 -15.09 11.90
N ALA A 202 2.56 -15.43 11.01
CA ALA A 202 2.84 -15.71 9.62
C ALA A 202 2.39 -14.53 8.76
N TYR A 203 3.00 -14.34 7.60
CA TYR A 203 2.50 -13.39 6.60
C TYR A 203 1.06 -13.69 6.15
N ARG A 204 0.56 -14.91 6.41
CA ARG A 204 -0.82 -15.34 6.17
C ARG A 204 -1.82 -14.65 7.09
N ASP A 205 -1.35 -14.04 8.16
CA ASP A 205 -2.17 -13.26 9.09
C ASP A 205 -2.46 -11.85 8.55
N LEU A 206 -1.77 -11.41 7.48
CA LEU A 206 -2.05 -10.14 6.81
C LEU A 206 -3.45 -10.18 6.17
N ARG A 207 -4.36 -9.38 6.71
CA ARG A 207 -5.72 -9.26 6.22
C ARG A 207 -6.15 -7.82 6.18
N ILE A 208 -6.73 -7.43 5.05
CA ILE A 208 -7.35 -6.12 4.89
C ILE A 208 -8.78 -6.25 4.39
N ASP A 209 -9.62 -5.30 4.80
CA ASP A 209 -11.01 -5.16 4.33
C ASP A 209 -11.14 -4.00 3.33
N ASP A 210 -12.34 -3.83 2.77
CA ASP A 210 -12.58 -2.80 1.75
C ASP A 210 -12.50 -1.37 2.31
N GLU A 211 -12.83 -1.17 3.59
CA GLU A 211 -12.72 0.13 4.27
C GLU A 211 -11.25 0.53 4.43
N GLN A 212 -10.39 -0.43 4.74
CA GLN A 212 -8.95 -0.22 4.82
C GLN A 212 -8.32 0.07 3.45
N VAL A 213 -8.81 -0.57 2.37
CA VAL A 213 -8.39 -0.24 1.00
C VAL A 213 -8.80 1.19 0.65
N GLU A 214 -10.03 1.59 0.97
CA GLU A 214 -10.52 2.96 0.77
C GLU A 214 -9.68 3.97 1.55
N ALA A 215 -9.41 3.70 2.83
CA ALA A 215 -8.59 4.58 3.68
C ALA A 215 -7.17 4.77 3.13
N PHE A 216 -6.57 3.75 2.49
CA PHE A 216 -5.29 3.90 1.81
C PHE A 216 -5.39 4.78 0.56
N SER A 217 -6.46 4.63 -0.23
CA SER A 217 -6.71 5.49 -1.39
C SER A 217 -6.92 6.96 -0.97
N ASP A 218 -7.71 7.19 0.08
CA ASP A 218 -7.96 8.51 0.63
C ASP A 218 -6.70 9.18 1.17
N ALA A 219 -5.77 8.40 1.74
CA ALA A 219 -4.49 8.91 2.18
C ALA A 219 -3.62 9.40 1.01
N VAL A 220 -3.64 8.70 -0.14
CA VAL A 220 -2.98 9.14 -1.37
C VAL A 220 -3.60 10.44 -1.89
N ILE A 221 -4.93 10.52 -1.90
CA ILE A 221 -5.66 11.73 -2.32
C ILE A 221 -5.32 12.91 -1.39
N THR A 222 -5.37 12.68 -0.09
CA THR A 222 -5.09 13.70 0.93
C THR A 222 -3.65 14.19 0.85
N PHE A 223 -2.69 13.29 0.63
CA PHE A 223 -1.30 13.64 0.37
C PHE A 223 -1.17 14.66 -0.77
N TRP A 224 -1.79 14.39 -1.92
CA TRP A 224 -1.74 15.34 -3.04
C TRP A 224 -2.50 16.62 -2.76
N LYS A 225 -3.60 16.58 -2.01
CA LYS A 225 -4.37 17.79 -1.64
C LYS A 225 -3.59 18.71 -0.69
N GLU A 226 -2.87 18.15 0.28
CA GLU A 226 -2.21 18.92 1.34
C GLU A 226 -0.82 19.45 0.97
N LEU A 227 -0.18 18.91 -0.08
CA LEU A 227 1.11 19.44 -0.54
C LEU A 227 1.00 20.94 -0.92
N PRO A 228 1.90 21.82 -0.46
CA PRO A 228 1.84 23.23 -0.83
C PRO A 228 2.09 23.44 -2.34
N GLU A 229 1.45 24.45 -2.94
CA GLU A 229 1.68 24.79 -4.36
C GLU A 229 3.14 25.21 -4.59
N ARG A 230 3.73 25.95 -3.65
CA ARG A 230 5.12 26.44 -3.72
C ARG A 230 5.83 26.17 -2.41
N ARG A 231 7.11 25.84 -2.51
CA ARG A 231 8.04 25.83 -1.38
C ARG A 231 9.31 26.58 -1.74
N TYR A 232 9.76 27.46 -0.86
CA TYR A 232 10.97 28.25 -1.04
C TYR A 232 12.14 27.72 -0.21
N ALA A 233 13.37 28.01 -0.66
CA ALA A 233 14.58 27.52 -0.02
C ALA A 233 14.73 28.00 1.43
N SER A 234 14.21 29.21 1.74
CA SER A 234 14.20 29.76 3.09
C SER A 234 13.26 29.03 4.06
N GLU A 235 12.29 28.28 3.53
CA GLU A 235 11.28 27.56 4.31
C GLU A 235 11.68 26.08 4.54
N VAL A 236 12.80 25.62 4.00
CA VAL A 236 13.26 24.25 4.21
C VAL A 236 13.75 24.09 5.64
N ASP A 237 13.15 23.14 6.37
CA ASP A 237 13.45 22.89 7.78
C ASP A 237 14.86 22.30 7.97
N GLU A 238 15.19 21.30 7.17
CA GLU A 238 16.49 20.63 7.21
C GLU A 238 16.96 20.22 5.81
N TRP A 239 18.20 20.56 5.48
CA TRP A 239 18.86 20.08 4.27
C TRP A 239 19.63 18.80 4.57
N PRO A 240 19.24 17.62 4.02
CA PRO A 240 19.98 16.40 4.27
C PRO A 240 21.43 16.53 3.80
N LYS A 241 22.38 16.03 4.60
CA LYS A 241 23.82 16.14 4.31
C LYS A 241 24.20 15.62 2.91
N TRP A 242 23.68 14.46 2.53
CA TRP A 242 23.96 13.89 1.20
C TRP A 242 23.45 14.82 0.08
N PHE A 243 22.38 15.56 0.32
CA PHE A 243 21.79 16.51 -0.62
C PHE A 243 22.68 17.74 -0.74
N THR A 244 23.17 18.27 0.38
CA THR A 244 24.11 19.41 0.39
C THR A 244 25.45 19.04 -0.22
N ASP A 245 25.93 17.82 -0.03
CA ASP A 245 27.20 17.36 -0.61
C ASP A 245 27.13 17.30 -2.14
N ILE A 246 25.99 16.86 -2.70
CA ILE A 246 25.78 16.79 -4.14
C ILE A 246 25.49 18.18 -4.73
N CYS A 247 24.49 18.89 -4.20
CA CYS A 247 24.00 20.14 -4.80
C CYS A 247 24.78 21.39 -4.34
N GLY A 248 25.44 21.35 -3.18
CA GLY A 248 26.26 22.45 -2.66
C GLY A 248 27.53 22.69 -3.50
N GLY A 249 28.08 21.64 -4.12
CA GLY A 249 29.17 21.77 -5.10
C GLY A 249 28.77 22.51 -6.39
N ALA A 250 27.46 22.68 -6.66
CA ALA A 250 26.94 23.41 -7.81
C ALA A 250 26.69 24.91 -7.53
N ARG A 251 26.48 25.30 -6.25
CA ARG A 251 26.33 26.72 -5.85
C ARG A 251 27.60 27.55 -6.09
N GLY A 252 28.77 26.92 -6.17
CA GLY A 252 30.03 27.60 -6.53
C GLY A 252 30.25 27.84 -8.03
N ARG A 253 29.36 27.35 -8.92
CA ARG A 253 29.51 27.49 -10.38
C ARG A 253 28.56 28.51 -11.02
N THR A 254 27.63 29.09 -10.26
CA THR A 254 26.68 30.10 -10.74
C THR A 254 27.13 31.55 -10.51
N GLU A 255 28.29 31.78 -9.88
CA GLU A 255 28.87 33.11 -9.69
C GLU A 255 29.97 33.49 -10.72
N ILE A 256 30.18 32.69 -11.77
CA ILE A 256 31.15 32.98 -12.85
C ILE A 256 30.40 33.07 -14.18
N GLY A 257 29.57 34.10 -14.33
CA GLY A 257 28.76 34.27 -15.53
C GLY A 257 27.74 35.38 -15.44
N GLY A 258 28.17 36.56 -14.99
CA GLY A 258 27.46 37.83 -15.05
C GLY A 258 28.44 38.95 -15.35
#